data_AF-X1AFG8-F1
#
_entry.id   AF-X1AFG8-F1
#
_cell.length_a   1.000
_cell.length_b   1.000
_cell.length_c   1.000
_cell.angle_alpha   90.00
_cell.angle_beta   90.00
_cell.angle_gamma   90.00
#
_symmetry.space_group_name_H-M   'P 1'
#
loop_
_entity.id
_entity.type
_entity.pdbx_description
1 polymer ?
#
loop_
_entity_poly.entity_id
_entity_poly.type
_entity_poly.pdbx_seq_one_letter_code
_entity_poly.pdbx_strand_id
1 'polypeptide(L)'
;HYSPSAFALFLLLSIPELIFAIRQRLEKLFKRFLILTGASALGIFVSFVLHNAIYAIFIYFFGEGFWERIGIGDEPFFFVLAVIICPIAFLVGIVGSIVLFVKRRRIS
;
A
#
# COMPACT_ATOMS: atom_id res chain seq x y z
N HIS A 1 5.42 -14.92 23.56
CA HIS A 1 4.76 -15.13 22.26
C HIS A 1 4.76 -13.80 21.52
N TYR A 2 5.71 -13.59 20.59
CA TYR A 2 5.72 -12.40 19.74
C TYR A 2 4.86 -12.70 18.52
N SER A 3 3.60 -12.26 18.56
CA SER A 3 2.77 -12.23 17.36
C SER A 3 3.44 -11.25 16.38
N PRO A 4 3.83 -11.67 15.16
CA PRO A 4 4.35 -10.74 14.19
C PRO A 4 3.31 -9.63 13.99
N SER A 5 3.76 -8.38 14.03
CA SER A 5 2.87 -7.24 13.82
C SER A 5 2.17 -7.42 12.47
N ALA A 6 0.89 -7.02 12.38
CA ALA A 6 0.12 -7.14 11.14
C ALA A 6 0.90 -6.54 9.94
N PHE A 7 1.67 -5.48 10.19
CA PHE A 7 2.62 -4.88 9.25
C PHE A 7 3.71 -5.83 8.73
N ALA A 8 4.34 -6.61 9.60
CA ALA A 8 5.37 -7.56 9.20
C ALA A 8 4.80 -8.65 8.29
N LEU A 9 3.59 -9.12 8.58
CA LEU A 9 2.88 -10.10 7.75
C LEU A 9 2.52 -9.52 6.37
N PHE A 10 2.06 -8.26 6.32
CA PHE A 10 1.76 -7.57 5.07
C PHE A 10 2.98 -7.45 4.16
N LEU A 11 4.13 -7.01 4.69
CA LEU A 11 5.37 -6.86 3.91
C LEU A 11 5.89 -8.20 3.38
N LEU A 12 5.85 -9.24 4.23
CA LEU A 12 6.25 -10.60 3.85
C LEU A 12 5.42 -11.18 2.71
N LEU A 13 4.13 -10.85 2.64
CA LEU A 13 3.23 -11.31 1.60
C LEU A 13 3.36 -10.49 0.30
N SER A 14 3.57 -9.17 0.43
CA SER A 14 3.56 -8.22 -0.69
C SER A 14 4.72 -8.41 -1.68
N ILE A 15 5.93 -8.62 -1.16
CA ILE A 15 7.15 -8.67 -1.99
C ILE A 15 7.18 -9.91 -2.90
N PRO A 16 6.91 -11.14 -2.40
CA PRO A 16 6.87 -12.33 -3.24
C PRO A 16 5.76 -12.29 -4.29
N GLU A 17 4.57 -11.79 -3.94
CA GLU A 17 3.45 -11.66 -4.87
C GLU A 17 3.77 -10.70 -6.02
N LEU A 18 4.40 -9.56 -5.72
CA LEU A 18 4.82 -8.60 -6.74
C LEU A 18 5.88 -9.18 -7.67
N ILE A 19 6.89 -9.88 -7.14
CA ILE A 19 7.93 -10.54 -7.94
C ILE A 19 7.33 -11.62 -8.82
N PHE A 20 6.43 -12.44 -8.27
CA PHE A 20 5.72 -13.48 -9.01
C PHE A 20 4.88 -12.91 -10.15
N ALA A 21 4.15 -11.81 -9.90
CA ALA A 21 3.37 -11.10 -10.90
C ALA A 21 4.21 -10.54 -12.05
N ILE A 22 5.39 -10.02 -11.73
CA ILE A 22 6.31 -9.45 -12.73
C ILE A 22 6.92 -10.58 -13.58
N ARG A 23 7.32 -11.69 -12.95
CA ARG A 23 8.06 -12.79 -13.58
C ARG A 23 7.20 -13.78 -14.36
N GLN A 24 5.94 -13.98 -14.00
CA GLN A 24 5.09 -14.91 -14.74
C GLN A 24 4.50 -14.31 -16.02
N ARG A 25 4.40 -15.13 -17.09
CA ARG A 25 3.54 -14.86 -18.26
C ARG A 25 2.08 -15.06 -17.88
N LEU A 26 1.54 -14.13 -17.10
CA LEU A 26 0.13 -14.06 -16.78
C LEU A 26 -0.61 -13.27 -17.85
N GLU A 27 -1.91 -13.51 -17.97
CA GLU A 27 -2.77 -12.67 -18.80
C GLU A 27 -2.64 -11.21 -18.36
N LYS A 28 -2.64 -10.30 -19.35
CA LYS A 28 -2.35 -8.87 -19.15
C LYS A 28 -3.25 -8.23 -18.09
N LEU A 29 -4.50 -8.68 -17.96
CA LEU A 29 -5.43 -8.23 -16.92
C LEU A 29 -5.08 -8.77 -15.54
N PHE A 30 -4.81 -10.06 -15.42
CA PHE A 30 -4.45 -10.69 -14.15
C PHE A 30 -3.15 -10.11 -13.57
N LYS A 31 -2.17 -9.85 -14.44
CA LYS A 31 -0.92 -9.16 -14.08
C LYS A 31 -1.16 -7.76 -13.52
N ARG A 32 -2.10 -7.00 -14.09
CA ARG A 32 -2.45 -5.65 -13.61
C ARG A 32 -3.02 -5.68 -12.20
N PHE A 33 -3.91 -6.64 -11.89
CA PHE A 33 -4.49 -6.76 -10.55
C PHE A 33 -3.43 -7.16 -9.51
N LEU A 34 -2.55 -8.10 -9.83
CA LEU A 34 -1.44 -8.46 -8.93
C LEU A 34 -0.47 -7.29 -8.70
N ILE A 35 -0.12 -6.53 -9.74
CA ILE A 35 0.70 -5.32 -9.58
C ILE A 35 -0.04 -4.28 -8.74
N LEU A 36 -1.35 -4.10 -8.94
CA LEU A 36 -2.17 -3.20 -8.14
C LEU A 36 -2.17 -3.61 -6.66
N THR A 37 -2.32 -4.89 -6.35
CA THR A 37 -2.23 -5.44 -4.99
C THR A 37 -0.86 -5.18 -4.36
N GLY A 38 0.23 -5.55 -5.05
CA GLY A 38 1.58 -5.36 -4.52
C GLY A 38 1.95 -3.88 -4.36
N ALA A 39 1.62 -3.05 -5.34
CA ALA A 39 1.92 -1.62 -5.32
C ALA A 39 1.10 -0.87 -4.27
N SER A 40 -0.17 -1.24 -4.06
CA SER A 40 -0.99 -0.63 -3.02
C SER A 40 -0.52 -1.00 -1.61
N ALA A 41 -0.12 -2.25 -1.38
CA ALA A 41 0.45 -2.67 -0.09
C ALA A 41 1.78 -1.96 0.22
N LEU A 42 2.68 -1.86 -0.77
CA LEU A 42 3.90 -1.05 -0.65
C LEU A 42 3.58 0.44 -0.46
N GLY A 43 2.55 0.94 -1.13
CA GLY A 43 2.07 2.32 -1.00
C GLY A 43 1.69 2.68 0.43
N ILE A 44 1.01 1.78 1.17
CA ILE A 44 0.71 2.00 2.60
C ILE A 44 2.01 2.22 3.38
N PHE A 45 2.98 1.32 3.22
CA PHE A 45 4.24 1.39 3.95
C PHE A 45 5.02 2.66 3.62
N VAL A 46 5.20 2.95 2.32
CA VAL A 46 5.90 4.14 1.85
C VAL A 46 5.21 5.40 2.36
N SER A 47 3.88 5.46 2.30
CA SER A 47 3.11 6.63 2.72
C SER A 47 3.21 6.89 4.24
N PHE A 48 3.22 5.83 5.06
CA PHE A 48 3.51 5.94 6.50
C PHE A 48 4.92 6.47 6.77
N VAL A 49 5.93 5.91 6.11
CA VAL A 49 7.33 6.36 6.29
C VAL A 49 7.49 7.82 5.84
N LEU A 50 6.94 8.17 4.67
CA LEU A 50 7.04 9.53 4.14
C LEU A 50 6.32 10.55 5.03
N HIS A 51 5.13 10.22 5.53
CA HIS A 51 4.41 11.09 6.46
C HIS A 51 5.25 11.39 7.70
N ASN A 52 5.78 10.36 8.36
CA ASN A 52 6.61 10.55 9.56
C ASN A 52 7.91 11.31 9.25
N ALA A 53 8.53 11.05 8.10
CA ALA A 53 9.76 11.75 7.71
C ALA A 53 9.52 13.23 7.41
N ILE A 54 8.46 13.56 6.65
CA ILE A 54 8.12 14.95 6.32
C ILE A 54 7.72 15.69 7.60
N TYR A 55 6.87 15.08 8.43
CA TYR A 55 6.50 15.65 9.73
C TYR A 55 7.72 16.02 10.58
N ALA A 56 8.67 15.09 10.73
CA ALA A 56 9.90 15.30 11.50
C ALA A 56 10.83 16.36 10.87
N ILE A 57 10.99 16.37 9.54
CA ILE A 57 11.82 17.36 8.83
C ILE A 57 11.25 18.77 9.04
N PHE A 58 9.94 18.94 8.88
CA PHE A 58 9.32 20.25 9.03
C PHE A 58 9.37 20.75 10.47
N ILE A 59 9.19 19.88 11.48
CA ILE A 59 9.41 20.27 12.88
C ILE A 59 10.88 20.63 13.13
N TYR A 60 11.82 19.89 12.57
CA TYR A 60 13.25 20.18 12.72
C TYR A 60 13.65 21.56 12.15
N PHE A 61 13.08 21.95 11.00
CA PHE A 61 13.39 23.23 10.36
C PHE A 61 12.56 24.40 10.86
N PHE A 62 11.28 24.20 11.19
CA PHE A 62 10.33 25.27 11.50
C PHE A 62 9.87 25.31 12.97
N GLY A 63 10.31 24.34 13.77
CA GLY A 63 10.04 24.25 15.22
C GLY A 63 8.76 23.49 15.56
N GLU A 64 8.63 23.15 16.85
CA GLU A 64 7.44 22.49 17.41
C GLU A 64 6.19 23.38 17.20
N GLY A 65 5.08 22.75 16.79
CA GLY A 65 3.82 23.44 16.47
C GLY A 65 3.79 24.13 15.10
N PHE A 66 4.73 23.85 14.19
CA PHE A 66 4.68 24.36 12.81
C PHE A 66 3.34 24.04 12.11
N TRP A 67 2.89 22.79 12.20
CA TRP A 67 1.65 22.30 11.57
C TRP A 67 0.40 22.99 12.13
N GLU A 68 0.36 23.24 13.44
CA GLU A 68 -0.75 23.96 14.09
C GLU A 68 -0.79 25.44 13.69
N ARG A 69 0.37 26.08 13.51
CA ARG A 69 0.47 27.49 13.10
C ARG A 69 -0.01 27.74 11.67
N ILE A 70 0.23 26.81 10.76
CA ILE A 70 -0.19 26.95 9.36
C ILE A 70 -1.67 26.58 9.15
N GLY A 71 -2.35 26.06 10.18
CA GLY A 71 -3.78 25.70 10.13
C GLY A 71 -4.10 24.52 9.21
N ILE A 72 -3.07 23.88 8.65
CA ILE A 72 -3.17 22.62 7.91
C ILE A 72 -2.84 21.55 8.94
N GLY A 73 -3.86 20.86 9.46
CA GLY A 73 -3.64 19.71 10.35
C GLY A 73 -2.68 18.70 9.71
N ASP A 74 -2.01 17.90 10.54
CA ASP A 74 -0.96 16.93 10.15
C ASP A 74 -1.25 16.26 8.80
N GLU A 75 -0.28 16.33 7.89
CA GLU A 75 -0.51 16.43 6.45
C GLU A 75 -1.53 15.42 5.89
N PRO A 76 -2.73 15.86 5.47
CA PRO A 76 -3.83 14.95 5.17
C PRO A 76 -3.56 14.07 3.95
N PHE A 77 -2.65 14.47 3.05
CA PHE A 77 -2.42 13.75 1.81
C PHE A 77 -1.83 12.35 2.02
N PHE A 78 -0.73 12.23 2.77
CA PHE A 78 -0.09 10.93 3.03
C PHE A 78 -0.95 10.07 3.95
N PHE A 79 -1.59 10.69 4.94
CA PHE A 79 -2.53 9.99 5.80
C PHE A 79 -3.72 9.42 5.02
N VAL A 80 -4.37 10.22 4.17
CA VAL A 80 -5.49 9.76 3.33
C VAL A 80 -5.04 8.72 2.30
N LEU A 81 -3.84 8.87 1.75
CA LEU A 81 -3.26 7.85 0.87
C LEU A 81 -3.11 6.51 1.61
N ALA A 82 -2.49 6.52 2.78
CA ALA A 82 -2.22 5.31 3.56
C ALA A 82 -3.49 4.65 4.12
N VAL A 83 -4.47 5.45 4.55
CA VAL A 83 -5.66 4.97 5.29
C VAL A 83 -6.86 4.70 4.38
N ILE A 84 -6.97 5.41 3.26
CA ILE A 84 -8.15 5.33 2.38
C ILE A 84 -7.77 4.79 1.01
N ILE A 85 -6.90 5.49 0.28
CA ILE A 85 -6.65 5.20 -1.14
C ILE A 85 -5.95 3.84 -1.30
N CYS A 86 -4.85 3.61 -0.59
CA CYS A 86 -4.08 2.38 -0.71
C CYS A 86 -4.86 1.14 -0.25
N PRO A 87 -5.62 1.15 0.86
CA PRO A 87 -6.48 0.03 1.25
C PRO A 87 -7.58 -0.28 0.23
N ILE A 88 -8.22 0.74 -0.35
CA ILE A 88 -9.22 0.53 -1.41
C ILE A 88 -8.57 -0.10 -2.65
N ALA A 89 -7.42 0.42 -3.10
CA ALA A 89 -6.69 -0.14 -4.23
C ALA A 89 -6.25 -1.59 -3.98
N PHE A 90 -5.84 -1.90 -2.75
CA PHE A 90 -5.48 -3.25 -2.32
C PHE A 90 -6.67 -4.22 -2.38
N LEU A 91 -7.83 -3.81 -1.88
CA LEU A 91 -9.07 -4.60 -1.96
C LEU A 91 -9.47 -4.86 -3.42
N VAL A 92 -9.43 -3.84 -4.28
CA VAL A 92 -9.72 -4.00 -5.72
C VAL A 92 -8.73 -4.96 -6.38
N GLY A 93 -7.45 -4.87 -6.04
CA GLY A 93 -6.40 -5.77 -6.51
C GLY A 93 -6.65 -7.24 -6.12
N ILE A 94 -6.96 -7.50 -4.83
CA ILE A 94 -7.28 -8.83 -4.32
C ILE A 94 -8.53 -9.39 -4.99
N VAL A 95 -9.63 -8.64 -4.98
CA VAL A 95 -10.91 -9.12 -5.52
C VAL A 95 -10.80 -9.41 -7.01
N GLY A 96 -10.18 -8.50 -7.78
CA GLY A 96 -9.97 -8.70 -9.22
C GLY A 96 -9.08 -9.90 -9.53
N SER A 97 -8.05 -10.14 -8.72
CA SER A 97 -7.21 -11.33 -8.81
C SER A 97 -8.04 -12.59 -8.51
N ILE A 98 -8.74 -12.67 -7.39
CA ILE A 98 -9.54 -13.87 -7.04
C ILE A 98 -10.57 -14.18 -8.13
N VAL A 99 -11.31 -13.19 -8.61
CA VAL A 99 -12.36 -13.36 -9.64
C VAL A 99 -11.77 -13.92 -10.94
N LEU A 100 -10.66 -13.35 -11.43
CA LEU A 100 -10.01 -13.84 -12.65
C LEU A 100 -9.41 -15.23 -12.47
N PHE A 101 -8.86 -15.54 -11.30
CA PHE A 101 -8.33 -16.86 -10.99
C PHE A 101 -9.43 -17.93 -11.01
N VAL A 102 -10.56 -17.66 -10.35
CA VAL A 102 -11.73 -18.56 -10.34
C VAL A 102 -12.33 -18.71 -11.73
N LYS A 103 -12.46 -17.61 -12.48
CA LYS A 103 -12.95 -17.65 -13.87
C LYS A 103 -12.06 -18.53 -14.75
N ARG A 104 -10.74 -18.41 -14.62
CA ARG A 104 -9.77 -19.24 -15.35
C ARG A 104 -9.92 -20.73 -15.03
N ARG A 105 -10.16 -21.07 -13.76
CA ARG A 105 -10.36 -22.46 -13.30
C ARG A 105 -11.68 -23.08 -13.75
N ARG A 106 -12.69 -22.27 -14.13
CA ARG A 106 -13.96 -22.77 -14.70
C ARG A 106 -13.93 -22.98 -16.22
N ILE A 107 -13.03 -22.27 -16.92
CA ILE A 107 -12.94 -22.33 -18.39
C ILE A 107 -11.93 -23.40 -18.84
N SER A 108 -10.99 -23.76 -17.96
CA SER A 108 -10.02 -24.85 -18.16
C SER A 108 -10.57 -26.19 -17.70
#